data_AF-A0A7W1NEM9-F1
#
_entry.id   AF-A0A7W1NEM9-F1
#
_cell.length_a   1.000
_cell.length_b   1.000
_cell.length_c   1.000
_cell.angle_alpha   90.00
_cell.angle_beta   90.00
_cell.angle_gamma   90.00
#
_symmetry.space_group_name_H-M   'P 1'
#
loop_
_entity.id
_entity.type
_entity.pdbx_description
1 polymer ?
#
loop_
_entity_poly.entity_id
_entity_poly.type
_entity_poly.pdbx_seq_one_letter_code
_entity_poly.pdbx_strand_id
1 'polypeptide(L)'
;MTWNAQWIWHPDGGLSQTNLYLYARREVVLDAVPKVARARLTACSLYRLFVNGQPVARGPAPSEASYQSYDVVDLAPFLRRGANAIALEVYHYFDVSPGIIGQNGGRGGILFQLDDGDGRALCVSDAAWRVIQAPPWDQGSAINCTLFADFKEIYDSRREIAGWREAGFDDRAWPQARALGQPPLAPWTLVERDFPRLGGETVSAVDAWVESASVTYAWREDWEVYHEQHLAPAAGRATPGKCTEVTRTHAD
;
A
#
# COMPACT_ATOMS: atom_id res chain seq x y z
N MET A 1 -7.05 8.24 -26.25
CA MET A 1 -6.48 8.68 -24.96
C MET A 1 -4.98 8.46 -25.03
N THR A 2 -4.16 9.45 -24.67
CA THR A 2 -2.71 9.40 -24.92
C THR A 2 -1.96 9.38 -23.59
N TRP A 3 -1.23 8.29 -23.35
CA TRP A 3 -0.31 8.16 -22.23
C TRP A 3 1.05 8.73 -22.63
N ASN A 4 1.55 9.69 -21.86
CA ASN A 4 2.91 10.21 -21.98
C ASN A 4 3.85 9.56 -20.93
N ALA A 5 3.26 8.91 -19.93
CA ALA A 5 3.97 8.19 -18.88
C ALA A 5 4.54 6.84 -19.33
N GLN A 6 5.57 6.39 -18.63
CA GLN A 6 6.18 5.08 -18.77
C GLN A 6 5.80 4.21 -17.57
N TRP A 7 5.60 2.91 -17.81
CA TRP A 7 5.66 1.92 -16.75
C TRP A 7 7.03 1.98 -16.10
N ILE A 8 7.09 2.04 -14.78
CA ILE A 8 8.33 2.08 -14.01
C ILE A 8 8.35 0.99 -12.95
N TRP A 9 9.55 0.55 -12.58
CA TRP A 9 9.75 -0.37 -11.46
C TRP A 9 11.10 -0.16 -10.79
N HIS A 10 11.40 -0.98 -9.78
CA HIS A 10 12.73 -1.01 -9.20
C HIS A 10 13.79 -1.40 -10.25
N PRO A 11 14.98 -0.77 -10.24
CA PRO A 11 16.01 -1.03 -11.24
C PRO A 11 16.69 -2.40 -11.07
N ASP A 12 16.85 -2.87 -9.84
CA ASP A 12 17.58 -4.12 -9.58
C ASP A 12 16.68 -5.34 -9.71
N GLY A 13 17.18 -6.36 -10.43
CA GLY A 13 16.59 -7.70 -10.50
C GLY A 13 16.83 -8.59 -9.27
N GLY A 14 17.43 -8.03 -8.21
CA GLY A 14 17.75 -8.72 -6.95
C GLY A 14 16.73 -8.50 -5.82
N LEU A 15 15.67 -7.72 -6.07
CA LEU A 15 14.53 -7.71 -5.15
C LEU A 15 13.74 -9.01 -5.30
N SER A 16 13.14 -9.45 -4.19
CA SER A 16 12.20 -10.56 -4.23
C SER A 16 11.14 -10.29 -5.31
N GLN A 17 11.00 -11.22 -6.26
CA GLN A 17 9.95 -11.15 -7.29
C GLN A 17 8.57 -11.53 -6.73
N THR A 18 8.51 -11.75 -5.41
CA THR A 18 7.34 -12.20 -4.67
C THR A 18 7.25 -11.44 -3.35
N ASN A 19 6.04 -11.17 -2.87
CA ASN A 19 5.79 -10.46 -1.62
C ASN A 19 6.55 -9.13 -1.52
N LEU A 20 6.55 -8.33 -2.60
CA LEU A 20 7.36 -7.13 -2.67
C LEU A 20 6.56 -5.88 -2.29
N TYR A 21 6.98 -5.20 -1.23
CA TYR A 21 6.52 -3.85 -0.93
C TYR A 21 7.54 -2.84 -1.41
N LEU A 22 7.09 -1.85 -2.18
CA LEU A 22 7.92 -0.83 -2.81
C LEU A 22 7.38 0.55 -2.45
N TYR A 23 8.26 1.44 -2.01
CA TYR A 23 7.98 2.87 -1.97
C TYR A 23 8.44 3.50 -3.26
N ALA A 24 7.59 4.32 -3.86
CA ALA A 24 7.90 5.13 -5.03
C ALA A 24 7.49 6.57 -4.75
N ARG A 25 8.34 7.54 -5.08
CA ARG A 25 8.02 8.96 -4.90
C ARG A 25 8.57 9.84 -6.02
N ARG A 26 7.90 10.96 -6.22
CA ARG A 26 8.36 12.08 -7.04
C ARG A 26 7.89 13.39 -6.44
N GLU A 27 8.80 14.37 -6.39
CA GLU A 27 8.43 15.74 -6.09
C GLU A 27 8.14 16.53 -7.37
N VAL A 28 7.12 17.37 -7.31
CA VAL A 28 6.75 18.31 -8.36
C VAL A 28 6.55 19.70 -7.79
N VAL A 29 6.96 20.71 -8.54
CA VAL A 29 6.81 22.12 -8.15
C VAL A 29 5.72 22.75 -9.00
N LEU A 30 4.73 23.35 -8.34
CA LEU A 30 3.60 23.99 -9.00
C LEU A 30 3.59 25.49 -8.73
N ASP A 31 3.51 26.30 -9.78
CA ASP A 31 3.35 27.75 -9.62
C ASP A 31 1.97 28.11 -9.06
N ALA A 32 0.95 27.35 -9.42
CA ALA A 32 -0.40 27.46 -8.88
C ALA A 32 -1.06 26.08 -8.86
N VAL A 33 -1.98 25.88 -7.92
CA VAL A 33 -2.80 24.67 -7.90
C VAL A 33 -3.86 24.81 -9.00
N PRO A 34 -3.92 23.87 -9.97
CA PRO A 34 -4.97 23.92 -10.97
C PRO A 34 -6.33 23.63 -10.33
N LYS A 35 -7.42 24.11 -10.95
CA LYS A 35 -8.78 23.82 -10.45
C LYS A 35 -9.12 22.33 -10.46
N VAL A 36 -8.49 21.60 -11.37
CA VAL A 36 -8.63 20.15 -11.55
C VAL A 36 -7.23 19.60 -11.83
N ALA A 37 -6.86 18.53 -11.15
CA ALA A 37 -5.61 17.81 -11.36
C ALA A 37 -5.90 16.31 -11.48
N ARG A 38 -6.17 15.82 -12.69
CA ARG A 38 -6.58 14.43 -12.92
C ARG A 38 -5.36 13.53 -12.91
N ALA A 39 -5.20 12.75 -11.85
CA ALA A 39 -4.30 11.61 -11.82
C ALA A 39 -4.97 10.38 -12.42
N ARG A 40 -4.22 9.69 -13.27
CA ARG A 40 -4.53 8.35 -13.75
C ARG A 40 -3.43 7.43 -13.29
N LEU A 41 -3.79 6.37 -12.59
CA LEU A 41 -2.80 5.52 -11.96
C LEU A 41 -3.22 4.06 -11.84
N THR A 42 -2.23 3.19 -11.92
CA THR A 42 -2.37 1.76 -11.65
C THR A 42 -1.04 1.21 -11.14
N ALA A 43 -1.09 0.02 -10.55
CA ALA A 43 0.09 -0.73 -10.19
C ALA A 43 -0.18 -2.23 -10.35
N CYS A 44 0.88 -2.99 -10.55
CA CYS A 44 0.86 -4.44 -10.42
C CYS A 44 1.61 -4.77 -9.11
N SER A 45 0.92 -5.14 -8.03
CA SER A 45 -0.49 -5.57 -7.95
C SER A 45 -1.45 -4.58 -7.29
N LEU A 46 -1.01 -3.88 -6.24
CA LEU A 46 -1.82 -2.93 -5.47
C LEU A 46 -1.00 -1.68 -5.16
N TYR A 47 -1.67 -0.54 -4.99
CA TYR A 47 -1.07 0.72 -4.58
C TYR A 47 -1.89 1.41 -3.48
N ARG A 48 -1.20 2.24 -2.70
CA ARG A 48 -1.75 3.31 -1.88
C ARG A 48 -1.10 4.62 -2.30
N LEU A 49 -1.92 5.58 -2.70
CA LEU A 49 -1.49 6.91 -3.12
C LEU A 49 -1.54 7.88 -1.94
N PHE A 50 -0.46 8.61 -1.78
CA PHE A 50 -0.32 9.72 -0.86
C PHE A 50 0.09 10.98 -1.62
N VAL A 51 -0.45 12.12 -1.20
CA VAL A 51 -0.03 13.44 -1.67
C VAL A 51 0.26 14.29 -0.44
N ASN A 52 1.50 14.76 -0.30
CA ASN A 52 1.94 15.53 0.87
C ASN A 52 1.55 14.84 2.20
N GLY A 53 1.90 13.56 2.33
CA GLY A 53 1.55 12.74 3.50
C GLY A 53 0.11 12.27 3.60
N GLN A 54 -0.84 12.92 2.94
CA GLN A 54 -2.26 12.62 3.06
C GLN A 54 -2.64 11.40 2.21
N PRO A 55 -3.32 10.38 2.76
CA PRO A 55 -3.81 9.25 1.98
C PRO A 55 -4.95 9.70 1.06
N VAL A 56 -4.84 9.38 -0.23
CA VAL A 56 -5.79 9.83 -1.27
C VAL A 56 -6.61 8.68 -1.85
N ALA A 57 -5.94 7.59 -2.23
CA ALA A 57 -6.59 6.47 -2.91
C ALA A 57 -5.87 5.15 -2.64
N ARG A 58 -6.60 4.05 -2.77
CA ARG A 58 -6.08 2.68 -2.81
C ARG A 58 -6.67 1.99 -4.03
N GLY A 59 -5.85 1.23 -4.73
CA GLY A 59 -6.25 0.52 -5.94
C GLY A 59 -5.14 -0.42 -6.42
N PRO A 60 -5.11 -0.76 -7.72
CA PRO A 60 -6.24 -0.62 -8.64
C PRO A 60 -7.38 -1.55 -8.23
N ALA A 61 -8.46 -1.58 -9.02
CA ALA A 61 -9.42 -2.66 -8.90
C ALA A 61 -8.75 -4.01 -9.23
N PRO A 62 -9.18 -5.13 -8.61
CA PRO A 62 -8.72 -6.45 -9.04
C PRO A 62 -8.95 -6.63 -10.54
N SER A 63 -7.90 -7.00 -11.26
CA SER A 63 -7.94 -7.17 -12.71
C SER A 63 -6.90 -8.18 -13.16
N GLU A 64 -7.16 -8.84 -14.30
CA GLU A 64 -6.13 -9.57 -15.04
C GLU A 64 -5.19 -8.58 -15.73
N ALA A 65 -3.91 -8.91 -15.91
CA ALA A 65 -2.94 -8.03 -16.58
C ALA A 65 -3.41 -7.62 -18.00
N SER A 66 -4.05 -8.53 -18.74
CA SER A 66 -4.62 -8.28 -20.06
C SER A 66 -5.83 -7.32 -20.06
N TYR A 67 -6.36 -6.97 -18.88
CA TYR A 67 -7.41 -5.97 -18.63
C TYR A 67 -7.06 -5.10 -17.41
N GLN A 68 -5.80 -4.67 -17.32
CA GLN A 68 -5.26 -3.94 -16.17
C GLN A 68 -6.08 -2.68 -15.87
N SER A 69 -6.78 -2.71 -14.73
CA SER A 69 -7.61 -1.58 -14.30
C SER A 69 -6.72 -0.40 -13.89
N TYR A 70 -7.10 0.82 -14.26
CA TYR A 70 -6.53 2.04 -13.72
C TYR A 70 -7.61 2.95 -13.14
N ASP A 71 -7.23 3.70 -12.11
CA ASP A 71 -8.11 4.64 -11.44
C ASP A 71 -7.90 6.06 -11.98
N VAL A 72 -8.97 6.87 -11.92
CA VAL A 72 -8.91 8.32 -12.15
C VAL A 72 -9.30 9.03 -10.85
N VAL A 73 -8.43 9.94 -10.38
CA VAL A 73 -8.61 10.67 -9.12
C VAL A 73 -8.25 12.14 -9.32
N ASP A 74 -9.07 13.05 -8.81
CA ASP A 74 -8.71 14.47 -8.77
C ASP A 74 -7.82 14.75 -7.56
N LEU A 75 -6.59 15.17 -7.81
CA LEU A 75 -5.59 15.49 -6.80
C LEU A 75 -5.58 16.97 -6.41
N ALA A 76 -6.34 17.83 -7.11
CA ALA A 76 -6.34 19.28 -6.83
C ALA A 76 -6.55 19.62 -5.34
N PRO A 77 -7.45 18.95 -4.58
CA PRO A 77 -7.65 19.24 -3.15
C PRO A 77 -6.45 18.96 -2.24
N PHE A 78 -5.48 18.15 -2.70
CA PHE A 78 -4.33 17.70 -1.93
C PHE A 78 -3.04 18.43 -2.31
N LEU A 79 -3.09 19.22 -3.40
CA LEU A 79 -1.96 19.96 -3.92
C LEU A 79 -1.89 21.37 -3.33
N ARG A 80 -0.67 21.91 -3.28
CA ARG A 80 -0.37 23.28 -2.85
C ARG A 80 0.55 23.97 -3.86
N ARG A 81 0.63 25.31 -3.80
CA ARG A 81 1.68 26.06 -4.52
C ARG A 81 3.05 25.68 -3.96
N GLY A 82 4.06 25.56 -4.82
CA GLY A 82 5.41 25.13 -4.47
C GLY A 82 5.58 23.61 -4.57
N ALA A 83 6.44 23.06 -3.71
CA ALA A 83 6.78 21.64 -3.72
C ALA A 83 5.63 20.76 -3.21
N ASN A 84 5.33 19.71 -3.97
CA ASN A 84 4.39 18.65 -3.64
C ASN A 84 5.06 17.30 -3.80
N ALA A 85 4.83 16.38 -2.86
CA ALA A 85 5.24 15.00 -3.00
C ALA A 85 4.07 14.16 -3.47
N ILE A 86 4.29 13.40 -4.55
CA ILE A 86 3.44 12.30 -4.97
C ILE A 86 4.15 11.02 -4.53
N ALA A 87 3.51 10.24 -3.66
CA ALA A 87 4.10 9.05 -3.07
C ALA A 87 3.15 7.85 -3.23
N LEU A 88 3.73 6.70 -3.55
CA LEU A 88 3.04 5.44 -3.74
C LEU A 88 3.70 4.37 -2.86
N GLU A 89 2.90 3.71 -2.03
CA GLU A 89 3.26 2.42 -1.44
C GLU A 89 2.62 1.34 -2.32
N VAL A 90 3.44 0.49 -2.92
CA VAL A 90 3.02 -0.51 -3.89
C VAL A 90 3.31 -1.89 -3.35
N TYR A 91 2.36 -2.79 -3.50
CA TYR A 91 2.50 -4.18 -3.12
C TYR A 91 2.36 -5.07 -4.35
N HIS A 92 3.37 -5.88 -4.59
CA HIS A 92 3.45 -6.84 -5.69
C HIS A 92 3.46 -8.27 -5.13
N TYR A 93 2.47 -9.06 -5.52
CA TYR A 93 2.29 -10.43 -5.00
C TYR A 93 3.35 -11.38 -5.58
N PHE A 94 3.31 -11.65 -6.90
CA PHE A 94 4.23 -12.58 -7.57
C PHE A 94 4.35 -12.27 -9.06
N ASP A 95 5.52 -12.56 -9.63
CA ASP A 95 5.66 -12.70 -11.07
C ASP A 95 4.84 -13.87 -11.64
N VAL A 96 4.84 -15.00 -10.92
CA VAL A 96 4.02 -16.19 -11.22
C VAL A 96 3.30 -16.64 -9.95
N SER A 97 1.97 -16.63 -9.97
CA SER A 97 1.16 -16.99 -8.81
C SER A 97 1.28 -18.49 -8.50
N PRO A 98 1.63 -18.87 -7.26
CA PRO A 98 1.61 -20.26 -6.80
C PRO A 98 0.21 -20.71 -6.33
N GLY A 99 -0.78 -19.82 -6.39
CA GLY A 99 -2.15 -20.12 -5.95
C GLY A 99 -2.89 -21.00 -6.93
N ILE A 100 -3.81 -21.83 -6.42
CA ILE A 100 -4.58 -22.79 -7.25
C ILE A 100 -5.39 -22.09 -8.34
N ILE A 101 -5.89 -20.88 -8.06
CA ILE A 101 -6.72 -20.11 -9.00
C ILE A 101 -5.91 -19.24 -9.97
N GLY A 102 -4.59 -19.19 -9.85
CA GLY A 102 -3.70 -18.42 -10.74
C GLY A 102 -3.90 -16.89 -10.73
N GLN A 103 -4.61 -16.33 -9.75
CA GLN A 103 -4.79 -14.88 -9.61
C GLN A 103 -3.52 -14.20 -9.10
N ASN A 104 -3.41 -12.88 -9.28
CA ASN A 104 -2.33 -12.03 -8.74
C ASN A 104 -0.93 -12.30 -9.31
N GLY A 105 -0.83 -12.97 -10.46
CA GLY A 105 0.43 -13.14 -11.22
C GLY A 105 0.68 -11.99 -12.21
N GLY A 106 1.94 -11.81 -12.59
CA GLY A 106 2.39 -10.80 -13.55
C GLY A 106 3.60 -10.04 -13.02
N ARG A 107 4.37 -9.36 -13.86
CA ARG A 107 5.54 -8.61 -13.36
C ARG A 107 5.10 -7.35 -12.59
N GLY A 108 5.90 -6.91 -11.63
CA GLY A 108 5.69 -5.64 -10.95
C GLY A 108 5.79 -4.42 -11.88
N GLY A 109 4.99 -3.39 -11.60
CA GLY A 109 4.99 -2.16 -12.38
C GLY A 109 4.10 -1.07 -11.80
N ILE A 110 4.48 0.19 -12.04
CA ILE A 110 3.71 1.38 -11.68
C ILE A 110 3.49 2.22 -12.93
N LEU A 111 2.28 2.73 -13.11
CA LEU A 111 1.98 3.73 -14.11
C LEU A 111 1.22 4.88 -13.46
N PHE A 112 1.68 6.11 -13.67
CA PHE A 112 1.09 7.32 -13.11
C PHE A 112 1.18 8.48 -14.10
N GLN A 113 0.09 9.20 -14.32
CA GLN A 113 0.06 10.45 -15.07
C GLN A 113 -0.89 11.43 -14.41
N LEU A 114 -0.41 12.62 -14.07
CA LEU A 114 -1.17 13.74 -13.55
C LEU A 114 -1.22 14.85 -14.59
N ASP A 115 -2.42 15.20 -15.02
CA ASP A 115 -2.65 16.31 -15.95
C ASP A 115 -3.50 17.40 -15.27
N ASP A 116 -3.31 18.66 -15.68
CA ASP A 116 -4.23 19.74 -15.31
C ASP A 116 -5.56 19.67 -16.08
N GLY A 117 -6.45 20.64 -15.83
CA GLY A 117 -7.76 20.73 -16.46
C GLY A 117 -7.72 20.84 -17.99
N ASP A 118 -6.62 21.37 -18.54
CA ASP A 118 -6.39 21.57 -19.98
C ASP A 118 -5.67 20.38 -20.63
N GLY A 119 -5.33 19.35 -19.85
CA GLY A 119 -4.66 18.14 -20.34
C GLY A 119 -3.14 18.28 -20.45
N ARG A 120 -2.54 19.33 -19.87
CA ARG A 120 -1.08 19.45 -19.78
C ARG A 120 -0.57 18.60 -18.63
N ALA A 121 0.43 17.78 -18.91
CA ALA A 121 1.07 16.92 -17.92
C ALA A 121 1.81 17.75 -16.86
N LEU A 122 1.45 17.54 -15.60
CA LEU A 122 2.12 18.08 -14.42
C LEU A 122 3.14 17.10 -13.84
N CYS A 123 2.88 15.80 -13.96
CA CYS A 123 3.75 14.72 -13.47
C CYS A 123 3.47 13.43 -14.25
N VAL A 124 4.52 12.71 -14.65
CA VAL A 124 4.41 11.40 -15.30
C VAL A 124 5.32 10.39 -14.62
N SER A 125 4.99 9.10 -14.64
CA SER A 125 5.93 8.05 -14.27
C SER A 125 7.01 7.90 -15.33
N ASP A 126 8.27 8.01 -14.91
CA ASP A 126 9.48 7.92 -15.74
C ASP A 126 10.68 7.60 -14.82
N ALA A 127 11.89 7.55 -15.39
CA ALA A 127 13.10 7.26 -14.62
C ALA A 127 13.49 8.36 -13.61
N ALA A 128 12.81 9.50 -13.57
CA ALA A 128 13.05 10.53 -12.55
C ALA A 128 12.42 10.19 -11.19
N TRP A 129 11.53 9.21 -11.14
CA TRP A 129 10.99 8.70 -9.87
C TRP A 129 12.08 8.02 -9.04
N ARG A 130 11.96 8.15 -7.72
CA ARG A 130 12.78 7.42 -6.76
C ARG A 130 12.00 6.27 -6.18
N VAL A 131 12.65 5.12 -6.07
CA VAL A 131 12.03 3.89 -5.58
C VAL A 131 12.94 3.19 -4.58
N ILE A 132 12.36 2.49 -3.61
CA ILE A 132 13.11 1.62 -2.68
C ILE A 132 12.20 0.50 -2.21
N GLN A 133 12.75 -0.69 -1.96
CA GLN A 133 12.02 -1.72 -1.24
C GLN A 133 11.65 -1.17 0.15
N ALA A 134 10.37 -1.24 0.48
CA ALA A 134 9.84 -0.69 1.71
C ALA A 134 10.43 -1.43 2.92
N PRO A 135 11.32 -0.79 3.73
CA PRO A 135 12.01 -1.48 4.81
C PRO A 135 11.12 -2.05 5.93
N PRO A 136 9.96 -1.47 6.30
CA PRO A 136 9.20 -1.98 7.43
C PRO A 136 8.42 -3.27 7.11
N TRP A 137 8.25 -3.64 5.84
CA TRP A 137 7.53 -4.85 5.45
C TRP A 137 8.47 -6.05 5.37
N ASP A 138 8.11 -7.15 6.03
CA ASP A 138 8.83 -8.42 5.85
C ASP A 138 8.42 -9.10 4.52
N GLN A 139 9.41 -9.34 3.66
CA GLN A 139 9.19 -10.02 2.37
C GLN A 139 9.27 -11.55 2.50
N GLY A 140 9.82 -12.05 3.61
CA GLY A 140 9.97 -13.48 3.90
C GLY A 140 8.78 -14.09 4.63
N SER A 141 7.68 -13.35 4.79
CA SER A 141 6.50 -13.85 5.49
C SER A 141 5.87 -15.03 4.75
N ALA A 142 5.23 -15.93 5.51
CA ALA A 142 4.59 -17.10 4.93
C ALA A 142 3.33 -16.74 4.14
N ILE A 143 3.03 -17.56 3.12
CA ILE A 143 1.74 -17.54 2.44
C ILE A 143 0.62 -17.73 3.48
N ASN A 144 -0.38 -16.87 3.43
CA ASN A 144 -1.52 -16.89 4.32
C ASN A 144 -2.55 -17.93 3.87
N CYS A 145 -2.95 -17.90 2.60
CA CYS A 145 -3.89 -18.84 2.01
C CYS A 145 -3.38 -19.40 0.68
N THR A 146 -3.25 -20.72 0.57
CA THR A 146 -2.81 -21.39 -0.67
C THR A 146 -3.78 -21.24 -1.84
N LEU A 147 -5.05 -20.91 -1.59
CA LEU A 147 -6.04 -20.70 -2.65
C LEU A 147 -5.72 -19.43 -3.46
N PHE A 148 -5.47 -18.31 -2.78
CA PHE A 148 -5.23 -16.99 -3.37
C PHE A 148 -3.74 -16.61 -3.46
N ALA A 149 -2.90 -17.38 -2.77
CA ALA A 149 -1.48 -17.12 -2.58
C ALA A 149 -1.17 -15.74 -1.96
N ASP A 150 -2.03 -15.18 -1.12
CA ASP A 150 -1.68 -13.97 -0.38
C ASP A 150 -0.63 -14.24 0.72
N PHE A 151 -0.03 -13.18 1.26
CA PHE A 151 0.97 -13.28 2.33
C PHE A 151 0.44 -12.71 3.64
N LYS A 152 0.96 -13.21 4.76
CA LYS A 152 0.73 -12.58 6.06
C LYS A 152 1.53 -11.28 6.12
N GLU A 153 0.85 -10.19 6.44
CA GLU A 153 1.48 -8.89 6.65
C GLU A 153 2.26 -8.89 7.97
N ILE A 154 3.58 -8.67 7.91
CA ILE A 154 4.44 -8.46 9.07
C ILE A 154 5.11 -7.10 8.88
N TYR A 155 4.80 -6.17 9.79
CA TYR A 155 5.23 -4.77 9.72
C TYR A 155 6.03 -4.38 10.96
N ASP A 156 7.28 -3.93 10.77
CA ASP A 156 8.12 -3.36 11.82
C ASP A 156 8.19 -1.84 11.70
N SER A 157 7.38 -1.15 12.51
CA SER A 157 7.29 0.33 12.50
C SER A 157 8.61 1.02 12.87
N ARG A 158 9.54 0.34 13.56
CA ARG A 158 10.86 0.90 13.88
C ARG A 158 11.72 1.13 12.63
N ARG A 159 11.38 0.47 11.52
CA ARG A 159 12.06 0.56 10.23
C ARG A 159 11.34 1.49 9.24
N GLU A 160 10.26 2.17 9.65
CA GLU A 160 9.57 3.13 8.79
C GLU A 160 10.46 4.34 8.50
N ILE A 161 10.52 4.75 7.23
CA ILE A 161 11.28 5.91 6.81
C ILE A 161 10.45 7.17 7.10
N ALA A 162 10.70 7.84 8.23
CA ALA A 162 9.93 9.03 8.61
C ALA A 162 9.92 10.11 7.51
N GLY A 163 8.74 10.65 7.20
CA GLY A 163 8.57 11.76 6.27
C GLY A 163 8.67 11.43 4.77
N TRP A 164 8.86 10.16 4.36
CA TRP A 164 9.07 9.80 2.95
C TRP A 164 7.94 10.23 1.98
N ARG A 165 6.72 10.39 2.52
CA ARG A 165 5.50 10.82 1.80
C ARG A 165 5.37 12.34 1.68
N GLU A 166 6.21 13.09 2.37
CA GLU A 166 6.17 14.56 2.43
C GLU A 166 7.07 15.19 1.37
N ALA A 167 6.74 16.42 0.99
CA ALA A 167 7.62 17.25 0.18
C ALA A 167 8.82 17.77 1.00
N GLY A 168 9.98 17.87 0.37
CA GLY A 168 11.24 18.24 1.02
C GLY A 168 11.97 17.05 1.66
N PHE A 169 11.50 15.82 1.46
CA PHE A 169 12.21 14.63 1.93
C PHE A 169 13.43 14.35 1.04
N ASP A 170 14.58 14.09 1.67
CA ASP A 170 15.83 13.77 0.98
C ASP A 170 15.87 12.31 0.52
N ASP A 171 15.53 12.09 -0.73
CA ASP A 171 15.51 10.77 -1.38
C ASP A 171 16.73 10.48 -2.24
N ARG A 172 17.81 11.26 -2.11
CA ARG A 172 19.03 11.08 -2.94
C ARG A 172 19.65 9.69 -2.79
N ALA A 173 19.46 9.05 -1.65
CA ALA A 173 19.92 7.69 -1.38
C ALA A 173 19.04 6.61 -2.03
N TRP A 174 17.84 6.94 -2.51
CA TRP A 174 16.95 5.98 -3.17
C TRP A 174 17.38 5.82 -4.63
N PRO A 175 17.41 4.60 -5.17
CA PRO A 175 17.67 4.40 -6.58
C PRO A 175 16.59 5.05 -7.46
N GLN A 176 16.98 5.43 -8.67
CA GLN A 176 16.03 5.87 -9.69
C GLN A 176 15.24 4.67 -10.22
N ALA A 177 13.99 4.89 -10.56
CA ALA A 177 13.15 3.87 -11.14
C ALA A 177 13.65 3.49 -12.54
N ARG A 178 13.53 2.21 -12.89
CA ARG A 178 13.77 1.73 -14.26
C ARG A 178 12.49 1.89 -15.07
N ALA A 179 12.58 2.60 -16.20
CA ALA A 179 11.52 2.65 -17.19
C ALA A 179 11.42 1.32 -17.95
N LEU A 180 10.22 0.74 -17.96
CA LEU A 180 9.87 -0.50 -18.67
C LEU A 180 9.33 -0.22 -20.08
N GLY A 181 8.74 0.95 -20.31
CA GLY A 181 8.18 1.37 -21.61
C GLY A 181 6.85 2.12 -21.47
N GLN A 182 6.40 2.77 -22.55
CA GLN A 182 5.10 3.46 -22.60
C GLN A 182 3.96 2.45 -22.88
N PRO A 183 2.72 2.71 -22.39
CA PRO A 183 1.55 1.97 -22.84
C PRO A 183 1.28 2.13 -24.36
N PRO A 184 0.78 1.10 -25.06
CA PRO A 184 0.54 -0.26 -24.58
C PRO A 184 1.86 -1.02 -24.37
N LEU A 185 1.93 -1.80 -23.28
CA LEU A 185 3.12 -2.59 -22.95
C LEU A 185 2.69 -3.92 -22.35
N ALA A 186 2.90 -5.01 -23.09
CA ALA A 186 2.56 -6.35 -22.63
C ALA A 186 3.22 -6.66 -21.26
N PRO A 187 2.50 -7.30 -20.31
CA PRO A 187 1.18 -7.91 -20.46
C PRO A 187 0.00 -6.95 -20.29
N TRP A 188 0.25 -5.66 -20.03
CA TRP A 188 -0.77 -4.71 -19.59
C TRP A 188 -1.52 -4.06 -20.74
N THR A 189 -2.83 -4.34 -20.80
CA THR A 189 -3.79 -3.54 -21.58
C THR A 189 -4.66 -2.76 -20.61
N LEU A 190 -4.62 -1.43 -20.70
CA LEU A 190 -5.23 -0.55 -19.71
C LEU A 190 -6.73 -0.38 -19.93
N VAL A 191 -7.52 -0.54 -18.87
CA VAL A 191 -8.96 -0.31 -18.85
C VAL A 191 -9.30 0.65 -17.71
N GLU A 192 -10.07 1.70 -18.00
CA GLU A 192 -10.52 2.61 -16.96
C GLU A 192 -11.50 1.88 -16.04
N ARG A 193 -11.33 2.04 -14.72
CA ARG A 193 -12.26 1.49 -13.75
C ARG A 193 -13.69 2.00 -14.02
N ASP A 194 -14.62 1.08 -14.15
CA ASP A 194 -16.03 1.31 -14.47
C ASP A 194 -16.98 1.19 -13.27
N PHE A 195 -16.47 0.88 -12.08
CA PHE A 195 -17.24 0.81 -10.83
C PHE A 195 -16.65 1.70 -9.72
N PRO A 196 -17.45 2.11 -8.72
CA PRO A 196 -16.96 2.95 -7.62
C PRO A 196 -15.81 2.30 -6.85
N ARG A 197 -14.93 3.12 -6.25
CA ARG A 197 -13.87 2.65 -5.36
C ARG A 197 -14.47 1.95 -4.14
N LEU A 198 -13.79 0.89 -3.69
CA LEU A 198 -14.11 0.25 -2.43
C LEU A 198 -13.92 1.26 -1.29
N GLY A 199 -14.96 1.42 -0.48
CA GLY A 199 -14.93 2.19 0.75
C GLY A 199 -15.39 1.32 1.91
N GLY A 200 -15.57 1.95 3.06
CA GLY A 200 -16.10 1.30 4.25
C GLY A 200 -16.13 2.29 5.39
N GLU A 201 -17.04 2.07 6.33
CA GLU A 201 -17.05 2.84 7.57
C GLU A 201 -15.98 2.30 8.50
N THR A 202 -15.26 3.21 9.17
CA THR A 202 -14.42 2.80 10.29
C THR A 202 -15.33 2.48 11.46
N VAL A 203 -15.39 1.20 11.82
CA VAL A 203 -16.15 0.74 12.99
C VAL A 203 -15.20 0.57 14.17
N SER A 204 -15.64 1.00 15.35
CA SER A 204 -14.92 0.73 16.60
C SER A 204 -15.31 -0.63 17.15
N ALA A 205 -14.38 -1.30 17.85
CA ALA A 205 -14.73 -2.50 18.60
C ALA A 205 -15.83 -2.16 19.61
N VAL A 206 -16.88 -2.99 19.65
CA VAL A 206 -18.01 -2.79 20.59
C VAL A 206 -17.60 -3.15 22.02
N ASP A 207 -16.69 -4.11 22.14
CA ASP A 207 -16.29 -4.75 23.37
C ASP A 207 -14.85 -5.28 23.25
N ALA A 208 -14.19 -5.53 24.38
CA ALA A 208 -12.86 -6.12 24.45
C ALA A 208 -12.82 -7.13 25.60
N TRP A 209 -12.23 -8.29 25.34
CA TRP A 209 -12.08 -9.36 26.31
C TRP A 209 -10.59 -9.51 26.64
N VAL A 210 -10.30 -9.68 27.92
CA VAL A 210 -8.98 -10.07 28.41
C VAL A 210 -9.02 -11.54 28.73
N GLU A 211 -8.12 -12.29 28.11
CA GLU A 211 -7.88 -13.68 28.45
C GLU A 211 -6.57 -13.80 29.21
N SER A 212 -6.63 -14.39 30.40
CA SER A 212 -5.45 -14.82 31.14
C SER A 212 -5.41 -16.33 31.14
N ALA A 213 -4.29 -16.90 30.69
CA ALA A 213 -4.01 -18.31 30.83
C ALA A 213 -3.03 -18.51 32.00
N SER A 214 -3.35 -19.43 32.90
CA SER A 214 -2.42 -19.88 33.94
C SER A 214 -2.06 -21.35 33.72
N VAL A 215 -0.78 -21.66 33.91
CA VAL A 215 -0.26 -23.02 33.83
C VAL A 215 0.10 -23.44 35.24
N THR A 216 -0.55 -24.50 35.73
CA THR A 216 -0.23 -25.03 37.05
C THR A 216 0.68 -26.24 36.89
N TYR A 217 1.86 -26.19 37.49
CA TYR A 217 2.76 -27.34 37.54
C TYR A 217 2.32 -28.27 38.67
N ALA A 218 1.62 -29.36 38.32
CA ALA A 218 1.51 -30.50 39.22
C ALA A 218 2.77 -31.37 39.07
N TRP A 219 3.36 -31.81 40.18
CA TRP A 219 4.52 -32.69 40.16
C TRP A 219 4.18 -34.02 39.45
N ARG A 220 4.69 -34.16 38.22
CA ARG A 220 4.65 -35.29 37.24
C ARG A 220 3.84 -34.93 36.00
N GLU A 221 4.50 -35.06 34.84
CA GLU A 221 4.10 -35.18 33.40
C GLU A 221 2.75 -34.63 32.86
N ASP A 222 1.84 -34.20 33.71
CA ASP A 222 0.51 -33.69 33.41
C ASP A 222 0.54 -32.17 33.61
N TRP A 223 0.40 -31.43 32.52
CA TRP A 223 0.21 -29.98 32.55
C TRP A 223 -1.26 -29.67 32.24
N GLU A 224 -1.84 -28.80 33.06
CA GLU A 224 -3.18 -28.26 32.84
C GLU A 224 -3.07 -26.77 32.54
N VAL A 225 -3.68 -26.32 31.45
CA VAL A 225 -3.82 -24.90 31.11
C VAL A 225 -5.22 -24.47 31.50
N TYR A 226 -5.31 -23.50 32.40
CA TYR A 226 -6.56 -22.87 32.80
C TYR A 226 -6.69 -21.55 32.06
N HIS A 227 -7.76 -21.41 31.29
CA HIS A 227 -8.10 -20.17 30.60
C HIS A 227 -9.21 -19.45 31.36
N GLU A 228 -8.95 -18.23 31.80
CA GLU A 228 -9.96 -17.32 32.36
C GLU A 228 -10.16 -16.15 31.39
N GLN A 229 -11.40 -15.94 30.98
CA GLN A 229 -11.79 -14.83 30.10
C GLN A 229 -12.67 -13.86 30.88
N HIS A 230 -12.27 -12.59 30.91
CA HIS A 230 -13.01 -11.50 31.54
C HIS A 230 -13.25 -10.37 30.56
N LEU A 231 -14.39 -9.69 30.71
CA LEU A 231 -14.63 -8.43 30.00
C LEU A 231 -13.59 -7.40 30.46
N ALA A 232 -12.95 -6.69 29.52
CA ALA A 232 -12.01 -5.64 29.90
C ALA A 232 -12.75 -4.54 30.67
N PRO A 233 -12.20 -3.98 31.77
CA PRO A 233 -12.92 -3.03 32.63
C PRO A 233 -13.42 -1.75 31.94
N ALA A 234 -12.89 -1.44 30.75
CA ALA A 234 -13.29 -0.31 29.91
C ALA A 234 -14.30 -0.67 28.81
N ALA A 235 -14.77 -1.92 28.74
CA ALA A 235 -15.58 -2.41 27.63
C ALA A 235 -17.10 -2.36 27.87
N GLY A 236 -17.55 -1.56 28.85
CA GLY A 236 -18.95 -1.16 28.92
C GLY A 236 -19.30 -0.26 27.74
N ARG A 237 -20.00 -0.81 26.73
CA ARG A 237 -20.48 -0.11 25.51
C ARG A 237 -19.57 1.05 25.09
N ALA A 238 -18.51 0.76 24.35
CA ALA A 238 -17.63 1.79 23.82
C ALA A 238 -18.46 2.90 23.16
N THR A 239 -18.37 4.11 23.71
CA THR A 239 -18.95 5.30 23.07
C THR A 239 -18.17 5.51 21.76
N PRO A 240 -18.80 5.74 20.60
CA PRO A 240 -18.09 5.97 19.35
C PRO A 240 -16.99 7.03 19.54
N GLY A 241 -15.73 6.68 19.24
CA GLY A 241 -14.57 7.57 19.37
C GLY A 241 -13.73 7.45 20.64
N LYS A 242 -14.05 6.54 21.58
CA LYS A 242 -13.19 6.24 22.74
C LYS A 242 -12.40 4.94 22.52
N CYS A 243 -11.07 5.04 22.56
CA CYS A 243 -10.18 3.88 22.49
C CYS A 243 -10.34 3.02 23.76
N THR A 244 -10.59 1.73 23.61
CA THR A 244 -10.57 0.79 24.73
C THR A 244 -9.14 0.56 25.16
N GLU A 245 -8.83 0.84 26.43
CA GLU A 245 -7.47 0.71 26.96
C GLU A 245 -7.09 -0.78 27.08
N VAL A 246 -6.07 -1.21 26.35
CA VAL A 246 -5.53 -2.57 26.40
C VAL A 246 -4.39 -2.58 27.41
N THR A 247 -4.61 -3.16 28.58
CA THR A 247 -3.58 -3.31 29.61
C THR A 247 -2.72 -4.54 29.34
N ARG A 248 -1.40 -4.35 29.32
CA ARG A 248 -0.42 -5.45 29.23
C ARG A 248 -0.38 -6.15 30.60
N THR A 249 -0.77 -7.43 30.65
CA THR A 249 -0.86 -8.19 31.92
C THR A 249 0.47 -8.79 32.38
N HIS A 250 1.50 -8.79 31.53
CA HIS A 250 2.84 -9.24 31.90
C HIS A 250 3.91 -8.26 31.41
N ALA A 251 4.76 -7.83 32.35
CA ALA A 251 6.05 -7.21 32.05
C ALA A 251 7.05 -8.35 31.83
N ASP A 252 7.87 -8.21 30.79
CA ASP A 252 9.03 -9.07 30.56
C ASP A 252 10.05 -8.93 31.71
#